data_AF-A0A537JLM5-F1
#
_entry.id   AF-A0A537JLM5-F1
#
_cell.length_a   1.000
_cell.length_b   1.000
_cell.length_c   1.000
_cell.angle_alpha   90.00
_cell.angle_beta   90.00
_cell.angle_gamma   90.00
#
_symmetry.space_group_name_H-M   'P 1'
#
loop_
_entity.id
_entity.type
_entity.pdbx_description
1 polymer ?
#
loop_
_entity_poly.entity_id
_entity_poly.type
_entity_poly.pdbx_seq_one_letter_code
_entity_poly.pdbx_strand_id
1 'polypeptide(L)'
;MVRVLIQRLLLLPVLLAVFSIVVFALVQAPPGGFLTSYLSTLASSGSSIDAAQVEALRRQFGLDQPFHVQYLRWVQNLLHGNLGLSLEYQRPNAELIGQYLLLTVLLALFSFVLSWVIAIPAGIYSATHPRSVFDYILTVVNYIGVAVPNFMLALVLMWWAFAQFGLSITGLFSPEFEQAPWTAARWLDLLKHI
;
A
#
# COMPACT_ATOMS: atom_id res chain seq x y z
N MET A 1 4.36 1.53 -31.90
CA MET A 1 4.23 0.94 -30.54
C MET A 1 5.57 0.64 -29.89
N VAL A 2 6.52 -0.07 -30.55
CA VAL A 2 7.85 -0.39 -29.99
C VAL A 2 8.67 0.83 -29.56
N ARG A 3 8.70 1.91 -30.37
CA ARG A 3 9.37 3.17 -30.00
C ARG A 3 8.87 3.76 -28.68
N VAL A 4 7.55 3.72 -28.45
CA VAL A 4 6.92 4.22 -27.22
C VAL A 4 7.26 3.32 -26.04
N LEU A 5 7.29 2.01 -26.25
CA LEU A 5 7.69 1.05 -25.22
C LEU A 5 9.14 1.31 -24.77
N ILE A 6 10.06 1.47 -25.73
CA ILE A 6 11.48 1.76 -25.46
C ILE A 6 11.62 3.10 -24.76
N GLN A 7 10.94 4.14 -25.22
CA GLN A 7 10.96 5.45 -24.55
C GLN A 7 10.49 5.36 -23.09
N ARG A 8 9.42 4.62 -22.81
CA ARG A 8 8.95 4.42 -21.43
C ARG A 8 9.93 3.60 -20.59
N LEU A 9 10.49 2.52 -21.14
CA LEU A 9 11.50 1.70 -20.47
C LEU A 9 12.76 2.50 -20.10
N LEU A 10 13.19 3.42 -20.95
CA LEU A 10 14.32 4.31 -20.67
C LEU A 10 13.98 5.40 -19.64
N LEU A 11 12.72 5.85 -19.58
CA LEU A 11 12.26 6.83 -18.59
C LEU A 11 12.03 6.23 -17.20
N LEU A 12 11.76 4.92 -17.10
CA LEU A 12 11.47 4.25 -15.82
C LEU A 12 12.58 4.44 -14.77
N PRO A 13 13.88 4.19 -15.04
CA PRO A 13 14.93 4.40 -14.05
C PRO A 13 15.02 5.85 -13.57
N VAL A 14 14.81 6.81 -14.48
CA VAL A 14 14.84 8.24 -14.15
C VAL A 14 13.67 8.60 -13.23
N LEU A 15 12.47 8.14 -13.57
CA LEU A 15 11.28 8.31 -12.72
C LEU A 15 11.48 7.68 -11.35
N LEU A 16 11.95 6.44 -11.29
CA LEU A 16 12.22 5.74 -10.03
C LEU A 16 13.24 6.51 -9.18
N ALA A 17 14.32 7.00 -9.77
CA ALA A 17 15.34 7.77 -9.07
C ALA A 17 14.79 9.12 -8.55
N VAL A 18 13.99 9.83 -9.36
CA VAL A 18 13.37 11.09 -8.93
C VAL A 18 12.39 10.84 -7.78
N PHE A 19 11.49 9.85 -7.94
CA PHE A 19 10.52 9.50 -6.91
C PHE A 19 11.20 9.02 -5.63
N SER A 20 12.25 8.19 -5.71
CA SER A 20 12.97 7.71 -4.54
C SER A 20 13.65 8.85 -3.79
N ILE A 21 14.25 9.83 -4.48
CA ILE A 21 14.82 11.02 -3.84
C ILE A 21 13.73 11.84 -3.15
N VAL A 22 12.60 12.06 -3.81
CA VAL A 22 11.48 12.83 -3.25
C VAL A 22 10.92 12.14 -2.02
N VAL A 23 10.65 10.84 -2.08
CA VAL A 23 10.16 10.06 -0.93
C VAL A 23 11.17 10.07 0.20
N PHE A 24 12.45 9.87 -0.09
CA PHE A 24 13.51 9.91 0.91
C PHE A 24 13.60 11.28 1.60
N ALA A 25 13.49 12.37 0.83
CA ALA A 25 13.44 13.72 1.37
C ALA A 25 12.20 13.96 2.23
N LEU A 26 11.02 13.51 1.79
CA LEU A 26 9.77 13.64 2.53
C LEU A 26 9.79 12.88 3.86
N VAL A 27 10.37 11.68 3.88
CA VAL A 27 10.52 10.89 5.11
C VAL A 27 11.48 11.54 6.10
N GLN A 28 12.52 12.26 5.61
CA GLN A 28 13.47 12.98 6.45
C GLN A 28 13.04 14.42 6.80
N ALA A 29 12.01 14.97 6.15
CA ALA A 29 11.58 16.35 6.34
C ALA A 29 11.02 16.67 7.75
N PRO A 30 10.29 15.76 8.44
CA PRO A 30 9.78 16.04 9.77
C PRO A 30 10.88 16.34 10.79
N PRO A 31 10.74 17.41 11.61
CA PRO A 31 11.71 17.73 12.65
C PRO A 31 11.78 16.59 13.68
N GLY A 32 12.99 16.16 14.01
CA GLY A 32 13.27 15.02 14.91
C GLY A 32 13.65 13.73 14.20
N GLY A 33 13.29 13.53 12.93
CA GLY A 33 13.59 12.27 12.23
C GLY A 33 13.06 11.02 12.95
N PHE A 34 13.28 9.85 12.35
CA PHE A 34 12.72 8.59 12.86
C PHE A 34 13.32 8.17 14.22
N LEU A 35 14.57 8.54 14.51
CA LEU A 35 15.20 8.20 15.78
C LEU A 35 14.53 8.91 16.96
N THR A 36 14.12 10.19 16.80
CA THR A 36 13.36 10.89 17.84
C THR A 36 11.99 10.29 18.06
N SER A 37 11.27 9.87 17.00
CA SER A 37 10.00 9.17 17.18
C SER A 37 10.20 7.84 17.91
N TYR A 38 11.22 7.05 17.55
CA TYR A 38 11.55 5.80 18.25
C TYR A 38 11.84 6.02 19.75
N LEU A 39 12.63 7.05 20.08
CA LEU A 39 12.90 7.41 21.48
C LEU A 39 11.65 7.86 22.22
N SER A 40 10.75 8.60 21.55
CA SER A 40 9.48 9.00 22.15
C SER A 40 8.56 7.81 22.45
N THR A 41 8.54 6.80 21.57
CA THR A 41 7.80 5.55 21.78
C THR A 41 8.37 4.78 22.98
N LEU A 42 9.69 4.65 23.08
CA LEU A 42 10.33 4.00 24.23
C LEU A 42 10.07 4.73 25.54
N ALA A 43 10.19 6.05 25.55
CA ALA A 43 9.87 6.87 26.71
C ALA A 43 8.40 6.66 27.15
N SER A 44 7.48 6.56 26.19
CA SER A 44 6.06 6.28 26.48
C SER A 44 5.81 4.86 27.02
N SER A 45 6.67 3.88 26.70
CA SER A 45 6.62 2.52 27.25
C SER A 45 7.41 2.37 28.56
N GLY A 46 7.85 3.47 29.19
CA GLY A 46 8.60 3.48 30.44
C GLY A 46 10.05 3.00 30.33
N SER A 47 10.56 2.85 29.11
CA SER A 47 11.94 2.45 28.82
C SER A 47 12.76 3.66 28.39
N SER A 48 13.93 3.88 28.99
CA SER A 48 14.85 4.93 28.54
C SER A 48 16.11 4.32 27.92
N ILE A 49 16.59 4.97 26.87
CA ILE A 49 17.88 4.68 26.26
C ILE A 49 18.85 5.77 26.70
N ASP A 50 20.06 5.38 27.10
CA ASP A 50 21.12 6.31 27.46
C ASP A 50 21.56 7.16 26.25
N ALA A 51 21.96 8.41 26.48
CA ALA A 51 22.40 9.32 25.42
C ALA A 51 23.55 8.72 24.58
N ALA A 52 24.42 7.92 25.21
CA ALA A 52 25.49 7.21 24.50
C ALA A 52 24.97 6.14 23.52
N GLN A 53 23.89 5.45 23.87
CA GLN A 53 23.25 4.46 23.00
C GLN A 53 22.49 5.14 21.84
N VAL A 54 21.84 6.28 22.10
CA VAL A 54 21.21 7.08 21.04
C VAL A 54 22.23 7.50 19.98
N GLU A 55 23.38 8.01 20.42
CA GLU A 55 24.45 8.44 19.52
C GLU A 55 25.06 7.25 18.76
N ALA A 56 25.18 6.08 19.40
CA ALA A 56 25.60 4.86 18.73
C ALA A 56 24.61 4.43 17.63
N LEU A 57 23.30 4.46 17.90
CA LEU A 57 22.26 4.20 16.89
C LEU A 57 22.33 5.22 15.76
N ARG A 58 22.52 6.51 16.06
CA ARG A 58 22.62 7.57 15.05
C ARG A 58 23.72 7.27 14.04
N ARG A 59 24.92 6.90 14.52
CA ARG A 59 26.06 6.52 13.66
C ARG A 59 25.82 5.20 12.93
N GLN A 60 25.22 4.22 13.60
CA GLN A 60 24.88 2.93 13.00
C GLN A 60 23.99 3.10 11.76
N PHE A 61 22.95 3.92 11.86
CA PHE A 61 22.04 4.24 10.76
C PHE A 61 22.57 5.32 9.80
N GLY A 62 23.71 5.94 10.10
CA GLY A 62 24.32 6.99 9.27
C GLY A 62 23.56 8.31 9.30
N LEU A 63 22.73 8.54 10.32
CA LEU A 63 21.92 9.77 10.49
C LEU A 63 22.77 10.99 10.88
N ASP A 64 24.06 10.81 11.09
CA ASP A 64 25.10 11.82 11.26
C ASP A 64 25.72 12.28 9.92
N GLN A 65 25.47 11.55 8.83
CA GLN A 65 26.09 11.83 7.53
C GLN A 65 25.30 12.85 6.71
N PRO A 66 25.91 13.53 5.72
CA PRO A 66 25.19 14.38 4.79
C PRO A 66 24.10 13.61 4.03
N PHE A 67 23.00 14.29 3.70
CA PHE A 67 21.81 13.73 3.03
C PHE A 67 22.14 12.82 1.84
N HIS A 68 23.05 13.24 0.96
CA HIS A 68 23.42 12.48 -0.23
C HIS A 68 24.12 11.16 0.11
N VAL A 69 24.93 11.11 1.18
CA VAL A 69 25.60 9.89 1.63
C VAL A 69 24.58 8.92 2.23
N GLN A 70 23.64 9.44 3.03
CA GLN A 70 22.55 8.63 3.58
C GLN A 70 21.71 7.99 2.47
N TYR A 71 21.34 8.78 1.46
CA TYR A 71 20.59 8.31 0.30
C TYR A 71 21.35 7.24 -0.48
N LEU A 72 22.63 7.47 -0.81
CA LEU A 72 23.45 6.49 -1.53
C LEU A 72 23.60 5.18 -0.74
N ARG A 73 23.83 5.25 0.57
CA ARG A 73 23.89 4.08 1.45
C ARG A 73 22.56 3.31 1.46
N TRP A 74 21.44 4.03 1.53
CA TRP A 74 20.10 3.43 1.49
C TRP A 74 19.83 2.73 0.14
N VAL A 75 20.12 3.39 -0.99
CA VAL A 75 19.98 2.79 -2.32
C VAL A 75 20.90 1.58 -2.48
N GLN A 76 22.15 1.67 -2.03
CA GLN A 76 23.08 0.54 -2.09
C GLN A 76 22.54 -0.67 -1.31
N ASN A 77 22.04 -0.47 -0.09
CA ASN A 77 21.43 -1.54 0.69
C ASN A 77 20.23 -2.15 -0.03
N LEU A 78 19.35 -1.31 -0.59
CA LEU A 78 18.17 -1.74 -1.35
C LEU A 78 18.56 -2.62 -2.55
N LEU A 79 19.58 -2.23 -3.31
CA LEU A 79 20.08 -2.99 -4.47
C LEU A 79 20.69 -4.35 -4.09
N HIS A 80 21.16 -4.50 -2.85
CA HIS A 80 21.62 -5.79 -2.31
C HIS A 80 20.49 -6.60 -1.64
N GLY A 81 19.24 -6.15 -1.77
CA GLY A 81 18.08 -6.81 -1.15
C GLY A 81 17.93 -6.53 0.35
N ASN A 82 18.74 -5.64 0.92
CA ASN A 82 18.63 -5.23 2.31
C ASN A 82 17.69 -4.03 2.44
N LEU A 83 16.43 -4.31 2.75
CA LEU A 83 15.39 -3.31 3.01
C LEU A 83 15.49 -2.68 4.41
N GLY A 84 16.47 -3.12 5.22
CA GLY A 84 16.63 -2.69 6.59
C GLY A 84 15.69 -3.39 7.57
N LEU A 85 15.76 -2.95 8.82
CA LEU A 85 14.94 -3.43 9.93
C LEU A 85 13.84 -2.40 10.23
N SER A 86 12.62 -2.87 10.46
CA SER A 86 11.60 -2.08 11.14
C SER A 86 12.01 -1.95 12.60
N LEU A 87 12.27 -0.72 13.02
CA LEU A 87 12.60 -0.43 14.42
C LEU A 87 11.37 -0.49 15.34
N GLU A 88 10.18 -0.30 14.77
CA GLU A 88 8.90 -0.41 15.49
C GLU A 88 8.55 -1.87 15.80
N TYR A 89 8.59 -2.75 14.79
CA TYR A 89 8.26 -4.17 14.95
C TYR A 89 9.48 -5.04 15.28
N GLN A 90 10.68 -4.48 15.27
CA GLN A 90 11.96 -5.18 15.46
C GLN A 90 12.14 -6.39 14.52
N ARG A 91 11.67 -6.27 13.27
CA ARG A 91 11.70 -7.33 12.25
C ARG A 91 12.23 -6.80 10.91
N PRO A 92 12.83 -7.66 10.06
CA PRO A 92 13.23 -7.25 8.71
C PRO A 92 12.06 -6.68 7.91
N ASN A 93 12.25 -5.54 7.25
CA ASN A 93 11.22 -4.92 6.41
C ASN A 93 10.77 -5.83 5.26
N ALA A 94 11.66 -6.69 4.76
CA ALA A 94 11.36 -7.66 3.72
C ALA A 94 10.25 -8.64 4.13
N GLU A 95 10.26 -9.10 5.39
CA GLU A 95 9.25 -10.02 5.90
C GLU A 95 7.89 -9.35 6.05
N LEU A 96 7.89 -8.13 6.62
CA LEU A 96 6.67 -7.33 6.79
C LEU A 96 6.03 -7.01 5.44
N ILE A 97 6.81 -6.52 4.48
CA ILE A 97 6.32 -6.21 3.13
C ILE A 97 5.81 -7.49 2.45
N GLY A 98 6.57 -8.59 2.54
CA GLY A 98 6.19 -9.87 1.94
C GLY A 98 4.85 -10.40 2.45
N GLN A 99 4.56 -10.23 3.75
CA GLN A 99 3.30 -10.65 4.37
C GLN A 99 2.08 -9.98 3.73
N TYR A 100 2.16 -8.68 3.42
CA TYR A 100 1.04 -7.91 2.86
C TYR A 100 1.05 -7.85 1.33
N LEU A 101 2.20 -8.08 0.70
CA LEU A 101 2.35 -7.98 -0.75
C LEU A 101 1.41 -8.97 -1.46
N LEU A 102 1.36 -10.22 -1.00
CA LEU A 102 0.49 -11.23 -1.60
C LEU A 102 -0.99 -10.83 -1.50
N LEU A 103 -1.43 -10.36 -0.33
CA LEU A 103 -2.81 -9.92 -0.11
C LEU A 103 -3.17 -8.73 -1.00
N THR A 104 -2.25 -7.76 -1.12
CA THR A 104 -2.40 -6.59 -1.98
C THR A 104 -2.56 -7.00 -3.45
N VAL A 105 -1.70 -7.92 -3.92
CA VAL A 105 -1.76 -8.43 -5.30
C VAL A 105 -3.07 -9.17 -5.56
N LEU A 106 -3.50 -10.04 -4.65
CA LEU A 106 -4.76 -10.76 -4.80
C LEU A 106 -5.96 -9.83 -4.85
N LEU A 107 -6.04 -8.87 -3.92
CA LEU A 107 -7.14 -7.90 -3.86
C LEU A 107 -7.16 -7.01 -5.10
N ALA A 108 -5.99 -6.57 -5.57
CA ALA A 108 -5.88 -5.76 -6.79
C ALA A 108 -6.29 -6.56 -8.03
N LEU A 109 -5.85 -7.82 -8.16
CA LEU A 109 -6.23 -8.69 -9.28
C LEU A 109 -7.72 -9.00 -9.28
N PHE A 110 -8.29 -9.33 -8.12
CA PHE A 110 -9.72 -9.57 -8.01
C PHE A 110 -10.52 -8.33 -8.39
N SER A 111 -10.18 -7.17 -7.82
CA SER A 111 -10.82 -5.88 -8.13
C SER A 111 -10.71 -5.54 -9.62
N PHE A 112 -9.54 -5.78 -10.22
CA PHE A 112 -9.30 -5.56 -11.65
C PHE A 112 -10.17 -6.45 -12.52
N VAL A 113 -10.19 -7.76 -12.26
CA VAL A 113 -10.99 -8.72 -13.02
C VAL A 113 -12.49 -8.39 -12.88
N LEU A 114 -12.96 -8.16 -11.66
CA LEU A 114 -14.36 -7.83 -11.40
C LEU A 114 -14.77 -6.53 -12.12
N SER A 115 -13.90 -5.50 -12.06
CA SER A 115 -14.14 -4.25 -12.77
C SER A 115 -14.25 -4.46 -14.27
N TRP A 116 -13.40 -5.30 -14.87
CA TRP A 116 -13.43 -5.56 -16.31
C TRP A 116 -14.65 -6.38 -16.73
N VAL A 117 -15.00 -7.41 -15.95
CA VAL A 117 -16.17 -8.24 -16.18
C VAL A 117 -17.46 -7.40 -16.18
N ILE A 118 -17.52 -6.32 -15.39
CA ILE A 118 -18.68 -5.44 -15.34
C ILE A 118 -18.57 -4.31 -16.38
N ALA A 119 -17.45 -3.59 -16.41
CA ALA A 119 -17.30 -2.36 -17.19
C ALA A 119 -17.23 -2.62 -18.70
N ILE A 120 -16.60 -3.72 -19.14
CA ILE A 120 -16.47 -4.01 -20.58
C ILE A 120 -17.84 -4.33 -21.18
N PRO A 121 -18.64 -5.28 -20.65
CA PRO A 121 -19.98 -5.54 -21.20
C PRO A 121 -20.90 -4.32 -21.08
N ALA A 122 -20.87 -3.60 -19.96
CA ALA A 122 -21.66 -2.38 -19.80
C ALA A 122 -21.30 -1.32 -20.85
N GLY A 123 -20.01 -1.11 -21.11
CA GLY A 123 -19.52 -0.19 -22.13
C GLY A 123 -19.90 -0.63 -23.55
N ILE A 124 -19.76 -1.91 -23.88
CA ILE A 124 -20.19 -2.46 -25.19
C ILE A 124 -21.70 -2.28 -25.38
N TYR A 125 -22.50 -2.56 -24.34
CA TYR A 125 -23.95 -2.40 -24.41
C TYR A 125 -24.35 -0.95 -24.67
N SER A 126 -23.82 -0.01 -23.87
CA SER A 126 -24.09 1.43 -24.02
C SER A 126 -23.69 1.93 -25.41
N ALA A 127 -22.53 1.50 -25.93
CA ALA A 127 -22.06 1.89 -27.27
C ALA A 127 -22.92 1.33 -28.42
N THR A 128 -23.49 0.14 -28.26
CA THR A 128 -24.30 -0.52 -29.30
C THR A 128 -25.78 -0.13 -29.24
N HIS A 129 -26.28 0.31 -28.08
CA HIS A 129 -27.68 0.68 -27.86
C HIS A 129 -27.82 2.12 -27.33
N PRO A 130 -27.39 3.12 -28.11
CA PRO A 130 -27.39 4.51 -27.67
C PRO A 130 -28.81 5.00 -27.37
N ARG A 131 -28.95 5.83 -26.33
CA ARG A 131 -30.22 6.44 -25.87
C ARG A 131 -31.27 5.43 -25.38
N SER A 132 -30.87 4.19 -25.13
CA SER A 132 -31.75 3.22 -24.45
C SER A 132 -31.89 3.55 -22.97
N VAL A 133 -32.95 3.04 -22.31
CA VAL A 133 -33.14 3.23 -20.86
C VAL A 133 -31.93 2.70 -20.08
N PHE A 134 -31.39 1.56 -20.49
CA PHE A 134 -30.23 0.96 -19.82
C PHE A 134 -28.94 1.76 -20.06
N ASP A 135 -28.76 2.35 -21.24
CA ASP A 135 -27.68 3.31 -21.52
C ASP A 135 -27.73 4.51 -20.56
N TYR A 136 -28.92 5.09 -20.34
CA TYR A 136 -29.08 6.17 -19.35
C TYR A 136 -28.79 5.71 -17.92
N ILE A 137 -29.25 4.52 -17.51
CA ILE A 137 -28.96 3.98 -16.17
C ILE A 137 -27.46 3.81 -15.97
N LEU A 138 -26.77 3.15 -16.90
CA LEU A 138 -25.31 2.95 -16.84
C LEU A 138 -24.56 4.29 -16.80
N THR A 139 -25.01 5.25 -17.59
CA THR A 139 -24.42 6.60 -17.62
C THR A 139 -24.57 7.31 -16.28
N VAL A 140 -25.76 7.27 -15.66
CA VAL A 140 -26.00 7.86 -14.33
C VAL A 140 -25.14 7.18 -13.26
N VAL A 141 -25.09 5.84 -13.24
CA VAL A 141 -24.24 5.09 -12.30
C VAL A 141 -22.77 5.46 -12.46
N ASN A 142 -22.29 5.55 -13.71
CA ASN A 142 -20.91 5.99 -14.00
C ASN A 142 -20.64 7.41 -13.49
N TYR A 143 -21.57 8.35 -13.71
CA TYR A 143 -21.44 9.71 -13.18
C TYR A 143 -21.40 9.77 -11.66
N ILE A 144 -22.23 8.97 -10.97
CA ILE A 144 -22.16 8.86 -9.50
C ILE A 144 -20.79 8.34 -9.07
N GLY A 145 -20.29 7.29 -9.73
CA GLY A 145 -18.99 6.71 -9.43
C GLY A 145 -17.82 7.68 -9.61
N VAL A 146 -17.89 8.56 -10.62
CA VAL A 146 -16.84 9.58 -10.87
C VAL A 146 -17.00 10.79 -9.94
N ALA A 147 -18.23 11.17 -9.59
CA ALA A 147 -18.51 12.36 -8.79
C ALA A 147 -18.30 12.14 -7.28
N VAL A 148 -18.51 10.92 -6.78
CA VAL A 148 -18.36 10.60 -5.36
C VAL A 148 -16.91 10.23 -5.06
N PRO A 149 -16.28 10.82 -4.03
CA PRO A 149 -14.94 10.41 -3.61
C PRO A 149 -14.91 8.92 -3.24
N ASN A 150 -13.95 8.16 -3.79
CA ASN A 150 -13.85 6.72 -3.59
C ASN A 150 -13.85 6.30 -2.12
N PHE A 151 -13.15 7.03 -1.25
CA PHE A 151 -13.13 6.74 0.19
C PHE A 151 -14.52 6.88 0.83
N MET A 152 -15.31 7.87 0.40
CA MET A 152 -16.65 8.11 0.92
C MET A 152 -17.59 7.00 0.49
N LEU A 153 -17.52 6.63 -0.80
CA LEU A 153 -18.30 5.51 -1.33
C LEU A 153 -17.97 4.21 -0.59
N ALA A 154 -16.68 3.93 -0.36
CA ALA A 154 -16.24 2.76 0.40
C ALA A 154 -16.81 2.74 1.83
N LEU A 155 -16.80 3.87 2.53
CA LEU A 155 -17.37 3.97 3.88
C LEU A 155 -18.88 3.75 3.90
N VAL A 156 -19.62 4.33 2.94
CA VAL A 156 -21.07 4.13 2.83
C VAL A 156 -21.41 2.67 2.52
N LEU A 157 -20.69 2.05 1.58
CA LEU A 157 -20.88 0.64 1.23
C LEU A 157 -20.55 -0.28 2.42
N MET A 158 -19.48 0.02 3.16
CA MET A 158 -19.10 -0.71 4.37
C MET A 158 -20.17 -0.61 5.45
N TRP A 159 -20.67 0.60 5.71
CA TRP A 159 -21.76 0.81 6.67
C TRP A 159 -23.03 0.08 6.23
N TRP A 160 -23.42 0.17 4.96
CA TRP A 160 -24.61 -0.50 4.43
C TRP A 160 -24.49 -2.03 4.53
N ALA A 161 -23.34 -2.60 4.15
CA ALA A 161 -23.09 -4.02 4.24
C ALA A 161 -23.15 -4.53 5.69
N PHE A 162 -22.57 -3.78 6.63
CA PHE A 162 -22.65 -4.08 8.05
C PHE A 162 -24.10 -3.98 8.57
N ALA A 163 -24.82 -2.90 8.24
CA ALA A 163 -26.17 -2.67 8.72
C ALA A 163 -27.19 -3.69 8.20
N GLN A 164 -27.02 -4.17 6.97
CA GLN A 164 -27.97 -5.13 6.35
C GLN A 164 -27.58 -6.59 6.56
N PHE A 165 -26.29 -6.90 6.53
CA PHE A 165 -25.79 -8.28 6.53
C PHE A 165 -24.93 -8.63 7.74
N GLY A 166 -24.61 -7.67 8.62
CA GLY A 166 -23.70 -7.88 9.75
C GLY A 166 -22.24 -8.11 9.33
N LEU A 167 -21.89 -7.83 8.08
CA LEU A 167 -20.55 -8.06 7.53
C LEU A 167 -19.58 -6.95 7.97
N SER A 168 -18.57 -7.30 8.76
CA SER A 168 -17.48 -6.39 9.12
C SER A 168 -16.38 -6.43 8.06
N ILE A 169 -16.27 -5.38 7.23
CA ILE A 169 -15.26 -5.29 6.15
C ILE A 169 -13.92 -4.72 6.64
N THR A 170 -13.58 -4.92 7.92
CA THR A 170 -12.36 -4.35 8.53
C THR A 170 -11.15 -5.29 8.46
N GLY A 171 -11.31 -6.50 7.93
CA GLY A 171 -10.26 -7.50 7.80
C GLY A 171 -10.50 -8.47 6.64
N LEU A 172 -9.42 -9.12 6.18
CA LEU A 172 -9.45 -10.12 5.10
C LEU A 172 -9.53 -11.56 5.62
N PHE A 173 -9.51 -11.75 6.94
CA PHE A 173 -9.50 -13.05 7.59
C PHE A 173 -10.35 -13.02 8.86
N SER A 174 -10.89 -14.18 9.21
CA SER A 174 -11.37 -14.43 10.56
C SER A 174 -10.20 -14.39 11.56
N PRO A 175 -10.41 -14.06 12.85
CA PRO A 175 -9.32 -13.90 13.84
C PRO A 175 -8.39 -15.10 13.95
N GLU A 176 -8.91 -16.31 13.77
CA GLU A 176 -8.17 -17.57 13.80
C GLU A 176 -7.16 -17.71 12.64
N PHE A 177 -7.40 -17.03 11.52
CA PHE A 177 -6.62 -17.14 10.29
C PHE A 177 -5.68 -15.95 10.03
N GLU A 178 -5.68 -14.92 10.87
CA GLU A 178 -4.83 -13.74 10.69
C GLU A 178 -3.33 -14.07 10.65
N GLN A 179 -2.89 -14.96 11.55
CA GLN A 179 -1.49 -15.42 11.65
C GLN A 179 -1.30 -16.90 11.33
N ALA A 180 -2.36 -17.59 10.90
CA ALA A 180 -2.28 -19.01 10.57
C ALA A 180 -1.38 -19.25 9.33
N PRO A 181 -0.67 -20.39 9.23
CA PRO A 181 0.06 -20.74 8.02
C PRO A 181 -0.87 -20.81 6.81
N TRP A 182 -0.33 -20.61 5.60
CA TRP A 182 -1.07 -20.68 4.34
C TRP A 182 -1.55 -22.11 4.06
N THR A 183 -2.75 -22.43 4.54
CA THR A 183 -3.45 -23.70 4.34
C THR A 183 -4.68 -23.51 3.45
N ALA A 184 -5.25 -24.60 2.94
CA ALA A 184 -6.48 -24.54 2.15
C ALA A 184 -7.65 -23.87 2.91
N ALA A 185 -7.73 -24.09 4.23
CA ALA A 185 -8.73 -23.45 5.09
C ALA A 185 -8.57 -21.93 5.13
N ARG A 186 -7.33 -21.44 5.26
CA ARG A 186 -7.01 -20.01 5.22
C ARG A 186 -7.35 -19.38 3.86
N TRP A 187 -7.09 -20.09 2.76
CA TRP A 187 -7.47 -19.63 1.43
C TRP A 187 -8.99 -19.53 1.24
N LEU A 188 -9.74 -20.52 1.72
CA LEU A 188 -11.20 -20.49 1.69
C LEU A 188 -11.77 -19.37 2.56
N ASP A 189 -11.16 -19.10 3.72
CA ASP A 189 -11.52 -17.98 4.57
C ASP A 189 -11.28 -16.64 3.85
N LEU A 190 -10.12 -16.45 3.22
CA LEU A 190 -9.83 -15.26 2.41
C LEU A 190 -10.88 -15.02 1.32
N LEU A 191 -11.26 -16.06 0.58
CA LEU A 191 -12.27 -15.96 -0.49
C LEU A 191 -13.68 -15.65 0.00
N LYS A 192 -13.97 -15.84 1.29
CA LYS A 192 -15.24 -15.40 1.88
C LYS A 192 -15.24 -13.91 2.24
N HIS A 193 -14.06 -13.31 2.37
CA HIS A 193 -13.88 -11.91 2.76
C HIS A 193 -13.54 -10.99 1.57
N ILE A 194 -13.09 -11.55 0.44
CA ILE A 194 -12.88 -10.87 -0.86
C ILE A 194 -14.13 -11.01 -1.72
#